data_AF-A0A7C0VE22-F1
#
_entry.id   AF-A0A7C0VE22-F1
#
_cell.length_a   1.000
_cell.length_b   1.000
_cell.length_c   1.000
_cell.angle_alpha   90.00
_cell.angle_beta   90.00
_cell.angle_gamma   90.00
#
_symmetry.space_group_name_H-M   'P 1'
#
loop_
_entity.id
_entity.type
_entity.pdbx_description
1 polymer ?
#
loop_
_entity_poly.entity_id
_entity_poly.type
_entity_poly.pdbx_seq_one_letter_code
_entity_poly.pdbx_strand_id
1 'polypeptide(L)'
;HLQPGDGVAIGASASFPAALVATLAAVRVLKLKPLIIFSLGASQWGANIPQFTLAHIYQCLQRSNFVQEEPLAVTLGGERDAGLDMPSEGRDLLRRQIIATGWYSFREPNLAANVARRLSLYQEGAGSWEKIKVFVNIGGSYANLGTDARVLSLRPGLNRGAFSSFGNRGGVIQAMAARHIPIIHLLYFRGLAAEYGLEWDPLPLPPPGKSRLFRELRFRDKRFLWLNLIYLSLVFLGGVSQLIKNYRRDLITPR
;
A
#
# COMPACT_ATOMS: atom_id res chain seq x y z
N HIS A 1 -2.58 -13.00 -9.49
CA HIS A 1 -3.74 -12.08 -9.52
C HIS A 1 -4.33 -11.99 -8.13
N LEU A 2 -4.87 -10.83 -7.73
CA LEU A 2 -5.59 -10.66 -6.46
C LEU A 2 -7.04 -11.11 -6.63
N GLN A 3 -7.59 -11.76 -5.62
CA GLN A 3 -8.98 -12.21 -5.54
C GLN A 3 -9.63 -11.68 -4.25
N PRO A 4 -10.96 -11.48 -4.24
CA PRO A 4 -11.68 -11.18 -3.01
C PRO A 4 -11.33 -12.17 -1.89
N GLY A 5 -11.09 -11.67 -0.68
CA GLY A 5 -10.68 -12.45 0.48
C GLY A 5 -9.17 -12.67 0.62
N ASP A 6 -8.36 -12.35 -0.40
CA ASP A 6 -6.89 -12.39 -0.28
C ASP A 6 -6.42 -11.44 0.85
N GLY A 7 -5.42 -11.89 1.60
CA GLY A 7 -4.85 -11.17 2.74
C GLY A 7 -3.88 -10.07 2.32
N VAL A 8 -4.03 -8.92 2.96
CA VAL A 8 -3.15 -7.75 2.84
C VAL A 8 -2.55 -7.47 4.22
N ALA A 9 -1.27 -7.79 4.41
CA ALA A 9 -0.56 -7.46 5.63
C ALA A 9 -0.22 -5.96 5.62
N ILE A 10 -0.54 -5.23 6.69
CA ILE A 10 -0.40 -3.78 6.78
C ILE A 10 0.34 -3.43 8.05
N GLY A 11 1.55 -2.90 7.92
CA GLY A 11 2.33 -2.37 9.03
C GLY A 11 2.35 -0.86 8.98
N ALA A 12 1.71 -0.17 9.93
CA ALA A 12 1.52 1.28 9.85
C ALA A 12 2.08 2.09 11.03
N SER A 13 2.71 3.21 10.69
CA SER A 13 3.05 4.26 11.64
C SER A 13 1.95 5.30 11.73
N ALA A 14 1.63 5.75 12.95
CA ALA A 14 0.77 6.92 13.18
C ALA A 14 1.33 8.23 12.61
N SER A 15 2.56 8.25 12.07
CA SER A 15 3.09 9.38 11.30
C SER A 15 2.33 9.63 9.99
N PHE A 16 1.63 8.63 9.44
CA PHE A 16 0.95 8.72 8.14
C PHE A 16 -0.47 8.16 8.20
N PRO A 17 -1.36 8.74 9.02
CA PRO A 17 -2.72 8.22 9.21
C PRO A 17 -3.51 8.18 7.90
N ALA A 18 -3.39 9.23 7.07
CA ALA A 18 -4.06 9.29 5.77
C ALA A 18 -3.66 8.14 4.82
N ALA A 19 -2.40 7.68 4.87
CA ALA A 19 -1.94 6.57 4.06
C ALA A 19 -2.56 5.23 4.52
N LEU A 20 -2.78 5.05 5.83
CA LEU A 20 -3.54 3.90 6.32
C LEU A 20 -4.98 3.94 5.81
N VAL A 21 -5.66 5.10 5.91
CA VAL A 21 -7.03 5.25 5.39
C VAL A 21 -7.11 4.95 3.90
N ALA A 22 -6.17 5.48 3.11
CA ALA A 22 -6.09 5.21 1.67
C ALA A 22 -5.87 3.72 1.36
N THR A 23 -5.02 3.05 2.15
CA THR A 23 -4.79 1.60 2.03
C THR A 23 -6.06 0.81 2.35
N LEU A 24 -6.77 1.17 3.42
CA LEU A 24 -8.04 0.54 3.79
C LEU A 24 -9.13 0.77 2.74
N ALA A 25 -9.16 1.96 2.11
CA ALA A 25 -10.06 2.23 1.00
C ALA A 25 -9.81 1.28 -0.19
N ALA A 26 -8.54 1.08 -0.55
CA ALA A 26 -8.16 0.16 -1.63
C ALA A 26 -8.52 -1.30 -1.27
N VAL A 27 -8.22 -1.73 -0.05
CA VAL A 27 -8.58 -3.06 0.47
C VAL A 27 -10.09 -3.30 0.39
N ARG A 28 -10.89 -2.33 0.84
CA ARG A 28 -12.35 -2.40 0.82
C ARG A 28 -12.91 -2.51 -0.60
N VAL A 29 -12.46 -1.66 -1.52
CA VAL A 29 -12.92 -1.68 -2.93
C VAL A 29 -12.57 -3.00 -3.61
N LEU A 30 -11.40 -3.55 -3.32
CA LEU A 30 -10.94 -4.82 -3.87
C LEU A 30 -11.49 -6.05 -3.11
N LYS A 31 -12.28 -5.83 -2.04
CA LYS A 31 -12.84 -6.87 -1.17
C LYS A 31 -11.76 -7.80 -0.58
N LEU A 32 -10.62 -7.24 -0.22
CA LEU A 32 -9.50 -7.96 0.38
C LEU A 32 -9.63 -8.01 1.90
N LYS A 33 -8.89 -8.90 2.56
CA LYS A 33 -8.85 -9.01 4.02
C LYS A 33 -7.68 -8.19 4.59
N PRO A 34 -7.91 -7.10 5.32
CA PRO A 34 -6.83 -6.37 5.96
C PRO A 34 -6.32 -7.13 7.20
N LEU A 35 -4.99 -7.23 7.34
CA LEU A 35 -4.30 -7.80 8.50
C LEU A 35 -3.39 -6.71 9.05
N ILE A 36 -3.82 -6.00 10.09
CA ILE A 36 -3.26 -4.69 10.42
C ILE A 36 -2.50 -4.73 11.74
N ILE A 37 -1.28 -4.21 11.74
CA ILE A 37 -0.54 -3.85 12.95
C ILE A 37 -0.14 -2.37 12.81
N PHE A 38 -0.53 -1.54 13.77
CA PHE A 38 -0.14 -0.13 13.76
C PHE A 38 0.40 0.34 15.10
N SER A 39 1.20 1.40 15.05
CA SER A 39 1.73 2.06 16.25
C SER A 39 0.99 3.36 16.54
N LEU A 40 0.89 3.77 17.81
CA LEU A 40 0.29 5.06 18.17
C LEU A 40 1.27 6.24 18.15
N GLY A 41 2.56 5.97 18.37
CA GLY A 41 3.61 6.98 18.29
C GLY A 41 3.72 7.56 16.88
N ALA A 42 3.73 8.89 16.80
CA ALA A 42 3.74 9.64 15.55
C ALA A 42 4.85 10.70 15.54
N SER A 43 5.34 11.04 14.35
CA SER A 43 6.17 12.22 14.14
C SER A 43 5.36 13.53 14.28
N GLN A 44 6.04 14.67 14.23
CA GLN A 44 5.46 16.01 14.41
C GLN A 44 4.28 16.35 13.49
N TRP A 45 4.14 15.65 12.35
CA TRP A 45 3.10 15.90 11.35
C TRP A 45 2.12 14.73 11.20
N GLY A 46 2.16 13.76 12.12
CA GLY A 46 1.28 12.59 12.14
C GLY A 46 0.06 12.77 13.02
N ALA A 47 -0.52 11.65 13.47
CA ALA A 47 -1.62 11.61 14.44
C ALA A 47 -1.12 11.89 15.87
N ASN A 48 -0.57 13.08 16.09
CA ASN A 48 0.07 13.51 17.33
C ASN A 48 -0.84 14.37 18.23
N ILE A 49 -2.09 14.63 17.84
CA ILE A 49 -3.09 15.22 18.72
C ILE A 49 -3.39 14.21 19.83
N PRO A 50 -3.06 14.49 21.11
CA PRO A 50 -3.16 13.51 22.18
C PRO A 50 -4.57 12.90 22.33
N GLN A 51 -5.61 13.70 22.09
CA GLN A 51 -7.01 13.29 22.18
C GLN A 51 -7.54 12.64 20.89
N PHE A 52 -6.72 12.58 19.83
CA PHE A 52 -7.12 12.08 18.51
C PHE A 52 -5.98 11.33 17.81
N THR A 53 -5.46 10.31 18.49
CA THR A 53 -4.42 9.42 17.97
C THR A 53 -4.93 8.48 16.88
N LEU A 54 -4.03 7.71 16.26
CA LEU A 54 -4.42 6.74 15.22
C LEU A 54 -5.43 5.70 15.72
N ALA A 55 -5.44 5.35 17.00
CA ALA A 55 -6.47 4.50 17.59
C ALA A 55 -7.87 5.13 17.47
N HIS A 56 -8.00 6.42 17.79
CA HIS A 56 -9.27 7.15 17.70
C HIS A 56 -9.74 7.23 16.24
N ILE A 57 -8.83 7.54 15.31
CA ILE A 57 -9.11 7.54 13.88
C ILE A 57 -9.63 6.16 13.44
N TYR A 58 -8.95 5.08 13.84
CA TYR A 58 -9.35 3.72 13.48
C TYR A 58 -10.73 3.35 14.07
N GLN A 59 -11.01 3.70 15.32
CA GLN A 59 -12.34 3.53 15.93
C GLN A 59 -13.44 4.35 15.23
N CYS A 60 -13.14 5.54 14.72
CA CYS A 60 -14.07 6.30 13.89
C CYS A 60 -14.38 5.56 12.58
N LEU A 61 -13.37 4.98 11.93
CA LEU A 61 -13.56 4.16 10.73
C LEU A 61 -14.42 2.93 11.04
N GLN A 62 -14.18 2.26 12.17
CA GLN A 62 -15.01 1.13 12.62
C GLN A 62 -16.46 1.54 12.88
N ARG A 63 -16.69 2.61 13.63
CA ARG A 63 -18.04 3.13 13.91
C ARG A 63 -18.81 3.53 12.65
N SER A 64 -18.10 3.97 11.61
CA SER A 64 -18.68 4.29 10.30
C SER A 64 -18.89 3.08 9.38
N ASN A 65 -18.60 1.85 9.85
CA ASN A 65 -18.59 0.61 9.05
C ASN A 65 -17.64 0.65 7.84
N PHE A 66 -16.63 1.53 7.87
CA PHE A 66 -15.63 1.65 6.81
C PHE A 66 -14.63 0.48 6.83
N VAL A 67 -14.24 0.04 8.02
CA VAL A 67 -13.45 -1.16 8.30
C VAL A 67 -14.14 -1.91 9.45
N GLN A 68 -14.22 -3.23 9.41
CA GLN A 68 -14.89 -4.00 10.47
C GLN A 68 -13.89 -4.81 11.29
N GLU A 69 -12.72 -5.08 10.71
CA GLU A 69 -11.66 -5.84 11.31
C GLU A 69 -11.02 -5.08 12.47
N GLU A 70 -10.74 -5.78 13.56
CA GLU A 70 -9.85 -5.29 14.60
C GLU A 70 -8.39 -5.35 14.12
N PRO A 71 -7.51 -4.46 14.61
CA PRO A 71 -6.07 -4.63 14.39
C PRO A 71 -5.60 -5.92 15.05
N LEU A 72 -4.70 -6.65 14.38
CA LEU A 72 -4.02 -7.82 14.94
C LEU A 72 -3.19 -7.44 16.18
N ALA A 73 -2.62 -6.24 16.17
CA ALA A 73 -1.98 -5.65 17.33
C ALA A 73 -1.85 -4.14 17.19
N VAL A 74 -1.78 -3.46 18.33
CA VAL A 74 -1.35 -2.06 18.43
C VAL A 74 -0.10 -1.96 19.30
N THR A 75 0.90 -1.22 18.84
CA THR A 75 2.16 -1.01 19.58
C THR A 75 2.37 0.46 19.92
N LEU A 76 3.35 0.73 20.79
CA LEU A 76 3.70 2.10 21.12
C LEU A 76 4.33 2.83 19.93
N GLY A 77 5.14 2.13 19.12
CA GLY A 77 5.96 2.77 18.09
C GLY A 77 7.17 3.50 18.66
N GLY A 78 7.65 4.49 17.90
CA GLY A 78 8.88 5.21 18.23
C GLY A 78 10.13 4.32 18.20
N GLU A 79 11.19 4.80 18.83
CA GLU A 79 12.46 4.10 18.91
C GLU A 79 12.28 2.74 19.59
N ARG A 80 12.80 1.70 18.92
CA ARG A 80 12.71 0.28 19.32
C ARG A 80 11.29 -0.21 19.56
N ASP A 81 10.29 0.45 18.97
CA ASP A 81 8.87 0.16 19.19
C ASP A 81 8.44 0.26 20.67
N ALA A 82 9.22 1.03 21.46
CA ALA A 82 9.05 1.25 22.88
C ALA A 82 9.00 2.75 23.25
N GLY A 83 8.99 3.63 22.24
CA GLY A 83 8.93 5.09 22.40
C GLY A 83 10.12 5.66 23.18
N LEU A 84 11.32 5.08 23.02
CA LEU A 84 12.49 5.54 23.80
C LEU A 84 12.88 6.99 23.49
N ASP A 85 12.51 7.45 22.30
CA ASP A 85 12.62 8.81 21.77
C ASP A 85 11.51 9.76 22.27
N MET A 86 10.59 9.29 23.12
CA MET A 86 9.48 10.07 23.65
C MET A 86 9.67 10.37 25.15
N PRO A 87 9.18 11.54 25.63
CA PRO A 87 9.04 11.81 27.07
C PRO A 87 8.23 10.72 27.79
N SER A 88 8.52 10.49 29.07
CA SER A 88 7.82 9.52 29.92
C SER A 88 6.31 9.71 29.89
N GLU A 89 5.87 10.95 30.02
CA GLU A 89 4.47 11.35 30.11
C GLU A 89 3.73 11.00 28.81
N GLY A 90 4.38 11.24 27.67
CA GLY A 90 3.87 10.88 26.34
C GLY A 90 3.73 9.37 26.18
N ARG A 91 4.75 8.59 26.59
CA ARG A 91 4.68 7.13 26.56
C ARG A 91 3.54 6.59 27.42
N ASP A 92 3.39 7.11 28.64
CA ASP A 92 2.37 6.64 29.58
C ASP A 92 0.96 6.98 29.13
N LEU A 93 0.78 8.16 28.50
CA LEU A 93 -0.47 8.50 27.85
C LEU A 93 -0.83 7.50 26.74
N LEU A 94 0.10 7.22 25.82
CA LEU A 94 -0.13 6.29 24.72
C LEU A 94 -0.38 4.85 25.23
N ARG A 95 0.33 4.41 26.28
CA ARG A 95 0.06 3.10 26.92
C ARG A 95 -1.35 3.01 27.48
N ARG A 96 -1.81 4.03 28.21
CA ARG A 96 -3.18 4.09 28.72
C ARG A 96 -4.21 4.04 27.59
N GLN A 97 -3.95 4.69 26.47
CA GLN A 97 -4.82 4.63 25.30
C GLN A 97 -4.88 3.25 24.67
N ILE A 98 -3.74 2.57 24.52
CA ILE A 98 -3.71 1.18 24.02
C ILE A 98 -4.51 0.26 24.95
N ILE A 99 -4.36 0.41 26.27
CA ILE A 99 -5.13 -0.38 27.24
C ILE A 99 -6.63 -0.09 27.10
N ALA A 100 -7.00 1.20 26.97
CA ALA A 100 -8.39 1.62 26.85
C ALA A 100 -9.09 1.12 25.58
N THR A 101 -8.35 0.79 24.51
CA THR A 101 -8.97 0.23 23.30
C THR A 101 -9.35 -1.24 23.45
N GLY A 102 -8.76 -1.96 24.41
CA GLY A 102 -8.93 -3.41 24.58
C GLY A 102 -8.26 -4.26 23.49
N TRP A 103 -7.55 -3.64 22.54
CA TRP A 103 -6.88 -4.36 21.47
C TRP A 103 -5.61 -5.04 21.96
N TYR A 104 -5.26 -6.15 21.32
CA TYR A 104 -4.03 -6.85 21.62
C TYR A 104 -2.82 -5.93 21.41
N SER A 105 -1.88 -6.00 22.34
CA SER A 105 -0.63 -5.24 22.33
C SER A 105 0.49 -6.10 22.86
N PHE A 106 1.70 -5.86 22.36
CA PHE A 106 2.88 -6.59 22.77
C PHE A 106 4.10 -5.68 22.77
N ARG A 107 5.13 -6.13 23.51
CA ARG A 107 6.46 -5.53 23.51
C ARG A 107 7.48 -6.64 23.56
N GLU A 108 8.39 -6.62 22.60
CA GLU A 108 9.47 -7.60 22.50
C GLU A 108 10.82 -6.97 22.87
N PRO A 109 11.78 -7.74 23.39
CA PRO A 109 13.04 -7.20 23.94
C PRO A 109 14.00 -6.69 22.88
N ASN A 110 13.90 -7.16 21.64
CA ASN A 110 14.80 -6.81 20.54
C ASN A 110 14.08 -6.87 19.18
N LEU A 111 14.76 -6.38 18.13
CA LEU A 111 14.20 -6.33 16.77
C LEU A 111 13.79 -7.71 16.25
N ALA A 112 14.63 -8.73 16.41
CA ALA A 112 14.35 -10.05 15.85
C ALA A 112 13.09 -10.67 16.46
N ALA A 113 12.94 -10.61 17.79
CA ALA A 113 11.73 -11.05 18.48
C ALA A 113 10.49 -10.22 18.06
N ASN A 114 10.66 -8.90 17.94
CA ASN A 114 9.61 -7.99 17.51
C ASN A 114 9.10 -8.28 16.08
N VAL A 115 10.01 -8.55 15.15
CA VAL A 115 9.69 -8.95 13.77
C VAL A 115 9.05 -10.33 13.76
N ALA A 116 9.61 -11.31 14.48
CA ALA A 116 9.05 -12.66 14.56
C ALA A 116 7.62 -12.65 15.07
N ARG A 117 7.31 -11.87 16.11
CA ARG A 117 5.96 -11.70 16.64
C ARG A 117 5.00 -11.11 15.60
N ARG A 118 5.41 -10.07 14.87
CA ARG A 118 4.56 -9.49 13.80
C ARG A 118 4.28 -10.51 12.68
N LEU A 119 5.30 -11.26 12.27
CA LEU A 119 5.17 -12.29 11.24
C LEU A 119 4.22 -13.41 11.68
N SER A 120 4.28 -13.84 12.96
CA SER A 120 3.36 -14.84 13.50
C SER A 120 1.92 -14.32 13.45
N LEU A 121 1.68 -13.10 13.93
CA LEU A 121 0.35 -12.48 13.90
C LEU A 121 -0.21 -12.37 12.47
N TYR A 122 0.62 -11.97 11.50
CA TYR A 122 0.18 -11.92 10.10
C TYR A 122 -0.16 -13.32 9.56
N GLN A 123 0.69 -14.31 9.81
CA GLN A 123 0.46 -15.68 9.37
C GLN A 123 -0.80 -16.28 10.02
N GLU A 124 -0.97 -16.12 11.33
CA GLU A 124 -2.13 -16.56 12.09
C GLU A 124 -3.41 -15.89 11.59
N GLY A 125 -3.39 -14.55 11.43
CA GLY A 125 -4.53 -13.79 10.92
C GLY A 125 -4.92 -14.14 9.47
N ALA A 126 -3.94 -14.50 8.64
CA ALA A 126 -4.18 -15.01 7.29
C ALA A 126 -4.62 -16.49 7.26
N GLY A 127 -4.19 -17.27 8.25
CA GLY A 127 -4.25 -18.74 8.31
C GLY A 127 -3.07 -19.43 7.62
N SER A 128 -2.43 -18.80 6.62
CA SER A 128 -1.22 -19.30 5.96
C SER A 128 -0.49 -18.18 5.20
N TRP A 129 0.78 -18.40 4.85
CA TRP A 129 1.58 -17.42 4.09
C TRP A 129 1.08 -17.22 2.66
N GLU A 130 0.55 -18.27 2.02
CA GLU A 130 0.05 -18.25 0.65
C GLU A 130 -1.17 -17.33 0.48
N LYS A 131 -1.90 -17.08 1.56
CA LYS A 131 -3.04 -16.16 1.60
C LYS A 131 -2.62 -14.70 1.68
N ILE A 132 -1.38 -14.39 2.07
CA ILE A 132 -0.86 -13.02 2.11
C ILE A 132 -0.30 -12.68 0.73
N LYS A 133 -0.96 -11.77 0.02
CA LYS A 133 -0.57 -11.43 -1.37
C LYS A 133 0.30 -10.20 -1.49
N VAL A 134 0.37 -9.38 -0.45
CA VAL A 134 1.17 -8.15 -0.41
C VAL A 134 1.36 -7.72 1.03
N PHE A 135 2.52 -7.14 1.32
CA PHE A 135 2.76 -6.37 2.54
C PHE A 135 2.81 -4.88 2.21
N VAL A 136 1.98 -4.09 2.88
CA VAL A 136 1.97 -2.63 2.78
C VAL A 136 2.70 -2.07 4.00
N ASN A 137 3.89 -1.53 3.79
CA ASN A 137 4.60 -0.78 4.81
C ASN A 137 4.24 0.70 4.73
N ILE A 138 3.78 1.28 5.83
CA ILE A 138 3.42 2.70 5.93
C ILE A 138 4.34 3.38 6.95
N GLY A 139 5.17 4.28 6.45
CA GLY A 139 6.14 5.02 7.24
C GLY A 139 7.44 4.26 7.50
N GLY A 140 8.22 4.80 8.44
CA GLY A 140 9.56 4.32 8.78
C GLY A 140 9.63 3.66 10.16
N SER A 141 8.73 2.73 10.46
CA SER A 141 8.74 2.07 11.78
C SER A 141 10.01 1.22 11.95
N TYR A 142 10.58 1.25 13.17
CA TYR A 142 11.75 0.46 13.53
C TYR A 142 11.60 -1.02 13.18
N ALA A 143 10.45 -1.61 13.51
CA ALA A 143 10.15 -3.01 13.25
C ALA A 143 10.03 -3.35 11.75
N ASN A 144 9.42 -2.46 10.96
CA ASN A 144 9.20 -2.74 9.55
C ASN A 144 10.46 -2.54 8.71
N LEU A 145 11.20 -1.46 8.99
CA LEU A 145 12.44 -1.16 8.28
C LEU A 145 13.61 -2.04 8.72
N GLY A 146 13.67 -2.35 10.01
CA GLY A 146 14.84 -2.93 10.64
C GLY A 146 15.96 -1.91 10.85
N THR A 147 17.17 -2.41 11.08
CA THR A 147 18.38 -1.61 11.32
C THR A 147 19.43 -1.77 10.21
N ASP A 148 19.13 -2.60 9.20
CA ASP A 148 20.00 -2.76 8.04
C ASP A 148 19.86 -1.57 7.08
N ALA A 149 20.96 -0.86 6.85
CA ALA A 149 21.01 0.33 6.00
C ALA A 149 20.55 0.06 4.55
N ARG A 150 20.61 -1.18 4.07
CA ARG A 150 20.12 -1.52 2.73
C ARG A 150 18.63 -1.25 2.57
N VAL A 151 17.84 -1.18 3.64
CA VAL A 151 16.43 -0.80 3.54
C VAL A 151 16.24 0.58 2.88
N LEU A 152 17.25 1.45 2.95
CA LEU A 152 17.26 2.77 2.32
C LEU A 152 17.30 2.71 0.79
N SER A 153 17.71 1.58 0.19
CA SER A 153 17.63 1.39 -1.27
C SER A 153 16.23 1.00 -1.75
N LEU A 154 15.31 0.69 -0.83
CA LEU A 154 13.94 0.35 -1.18
C LEU A 154 13.23 1.60 -1.70
N ARG A 155 12.76 1.54 -2.95
CA ARG A 155 12.04 2.66 -3.55
C ARG A 155 10.64 2.77 -2.93
N PRO A 156 10.11 3.98 -2.72
CA PRO A 156 8.69 4.16 -2.49
C PRO A 156 7.86 3.48 -3.60
N GLY A 157 6.68 2.98 -3.25
CA GLY A 157 5.79 2.29 -4.18
C GLY A 157 5.99 0.76 -4.20
N LEU A 158 5.69 0.13 -5.34
CA LEU A 158 5.64 -1.33 -5.46
C LEU A 158 7.02 -1.94 -5.74
N ASN A 159 7.42 -2.88 -4.89
CA ASN A 159 8.65 -3.64 -4.98
C ASN A 159 8.32 -5.14 -5.05
N ARG A 160 8.87 -5.85 -6.04
CA ARG A 160 8.64 -7.30 -6.28
C ARG A 160 9.90 -8.16 -6.20
N GLY A 161 11.05 -7.54 -5.97
CA GLY A 161 12.33 -8.24 -5.87
C GLY A 161 12.50 -8.91 -4.52
N ALA A 162 13.16 -10.07 -4.51
CA ALA A 162 13.69 -10.63 -3.28
C ALA A 162 14.76 -9.67 -2.73
N PHE A 163 14.60 -9.29 -1.47
CA PHE A 163 15.53 -8.41 -0.78
C PHE A 163 15.63 -8.87 0.66
N SER A 164 16.73 -9.56 0.98
CA SER A 164 16.96 -10.14 2.30
C SER A 164 17.99 -9.34 3.09
N SER A 165 17.78 -9.27 4.40
CA SER A 165 18.80 -8.81 5.33
C SER A 165 19.67 -10.00 5.78
N PHE A 166 20.92 -9.72 6.16
CA PHE A 166 21.80 -10.70 6.80
C PHE A 166 21.66 -10.54 8.32
N GLY A 167 21.53 -11.66 9.03
CA GLY A 167 21.40 -11.70 10.49
C GLY A 167 20.15 -11.01 11.06
N ASN A 168 20.22 -10.62 12.33
CA ASN A 168 19.09 -10.13 13.13
C ASN A 168 18.75 -8.63 12.92
N ARG A 169 19.17 -8.05 11.80
CA ARG A 169 19.01 -6.61 11.49
C ARG A 169 17.83 -6.32 10.55
N GLY A 170 17.25 -7.34 9.92
CA GLY A 170 16.14 -7.19 9.00
C GLY A 170 14.83 -6.88 9.72
N GLY A 171 14.02 -6.01 9.11
CA GLY A 171 12.65 -5.74 9.53
C GLY A 171 11.64 -6.66 8.83
N VAL A 172 10.35 -6.35 9.04
CA VAL A 172 9.23 -7.06 8.40
C VAL A 172 9.33 -7.00 6.87
N ILE A 173 9.80 -5.88 6.30
CA ILE A 173 9.97 -5.74 4.84
C ILE A 173 10.84 -6.84 4.27
N GLN A 174 12.03 -7.05 4.85
CA GLN A 174 12.99 -8.03 4.35
C GLN A 174 12.48 -9.45 4.58
N ALA A 175 11.79 -9.70 5.70
CA ALA A 175 11.20 -10.99 5.98
C ALA A 175 10.05 -11.36 5.02
N MET A 176 9.23 -10.37 4.62
CA MET A 176 8.18 -10.54 3.62
C MET A 176 8.77 -10.71 2.20
N ALA A 177 9.77 -9.91 1.84
CA ALA A 177 10.45 -10.02 0.55
C ALA A 177 11.18 -11.36 0.38
N ALA A 178 11.78 -11.90 1.45
CA ALA A 178 12.39 -13.24 1.46
C ALA A 178 11.38 -14.38 1.24
N ARG A 179 10.08 -14.12 1.49
CA ARG A 179 8.97 -15.03 1.20
C ARG A 179 8.35 -14.79 -0.17
N HIS A 180 8.98 -13.96 -1.00
CA HIS A 180 8.46 -13.52 -2.29
C HIS A 180 7.09 -12.81 -2.21
N ILE A 181 6.76 -12.23 -1.05
CA ILE A 181 5.58 -11.39 -0.90
C ILE A 181 5.94 -9.98 -1.40
N PRO A 182 5.21 -9.42 -2.39
CA PRO A 182 5.42 -8.06 -2.86
C PRO A 182 5.27 -7.02 -1.75
N ILE A 183 6.05 -5.95 -1.82
CA ILE A 183 6.03 -4.86 -0.85
C ILE A 183 5.49 -3.60 -1.51
N ILE A 184 4.48 -2.98 -0.92
CA ILE A 184 4.12 -1.59 -1.20
C ILE A 184 4.73 -0.74 -0.09
N HIS A 185 5.76 0.04 -0.42
CA HIS A 185 6.46 0.88 0.55
C HIS A 185 5.96 2.34 0.45
N LEU A 186 5.12 2.74 1.39
CA LEU A 186 4.58 4.09 1.49
C LEU A 186 5.44 4.91 2.47
N LEU A 187 6.50 5.49 1.94
CA LEU A 187 7.38 6.43 2.61
C LEU A 187 7.85 7.48 1.60
N TYR A 188 8.39 8.62 2.08
CA TYR A 188 8.85 9.72 1.23
C TYR A 188 7.77 10.22 0.26
N PHE A 189 6.64 10.67 0.82
CA PHE A 189 5.46 11.12 0.05
C PHE A 189 5.75 12.23 -0.96
N ARG A 190 6.78 13.06 -0.72
CA ARG A 190 7.23 14.07 -1.68
C ARG A 190 7.75 13.43 -2.96
N GLY A 191 8.55 12.37 -2.82
CA GLY A 191 9.00 11.57 -3.95
C GLY A 191 7.85 10.87 -4.66
N LEU A 192 6.93 10.25 -3.91
CA LEU A 192 5.74 9.62 -4.49
C LEU A 192 4.89 10.62 -5.28
N ALA A 193 4.67 11.82 -4.74
CA ALA A 193 3.91 12.85 -5.43
C ALA A 193 4.59 13.25 -6.75
N ALA A 194 5.90 13.51 -6.71
CA ALA A 194 6.67 13.83 -7.90
C ALA A 194 6.65 12.70 -8.95
N GLU A 195 6.86 11.45 -8.53
CA GLU A 195 6.90 10.27 -9.41
C GLU A 195 5.56 10.03 -10.13
N TYR A 196 4.44 10.21 -9.41
CA TYR A 196 3.10 10.01 -9.96
C TYR A 196 2.46 11.29 -10.50
N GLY A 197 3.21 12.39 -10.59
CA GLY A 197 2.71 13.68 -11.10
C GLY A 197 1.53 14.24 -10.31
N LEU A 198 1.53 14.02 -8.99
CA LEU A 198 0.59 14.60 -8.04
C LEU A 198 1.15 15.92 -7.49
N GLU A 199 0.26 16.87 -7.24
CA GLU A 199 0.64 18.13 -6.60
C GLU A 199 1.11 17.87 -5.16
N TRP A 200 2.20 18.54 -4.76
CA TRP A 200 2.70 18.49 -3.39
C TRP A 200 2.05 19.59 -2.57
N ASP A 201 1.28 19.19 -1.55
CA ASP A 201 0.55 20.09 -0.65
C ASP A 201 -0.32 21.16 -1.37
N PRO A 202 -1.25 20.74 -2.24
CA PRO A 202 -2.05 21.67 -3.02
C PRO A 202 -3.08 22.41 -2.14
N LEU A 203 -3.16 23.72 -2.34
CA LEU A 203 -4.17 24.59 -1.76
C LEU A 203 -4.92 25.32 -2.89
N PRO A 204 -6.24 25.09 -3.08
CA PRO A 204 -7.10 24.15 -2.34
C PRO A 204 -6.82 22.68 -2.68
N LEU A 205 -7.29 21.76 -1.84
CA LEU A 205 -7.21 20.34 -2.14
C LEU A 205 -7.94 20.00 -3.45
N PRO A 206 -7.36 19.17 -4.33
CA PRO A 206 -8.00 18.79 -5.57
C PRO A 206 -9.25 17.95 -5.27
N PRO A 207 -10.35 18.14 -6.04
CA PRO A 207 -11.55 17.34 -5.85
C PRO A 207 -11.27 15.85 -6.14
N PRO A 208 -11.91 14.93 -5.38
CA PRO A 208 -11.75 13.49 -5.60
C PRO A 208 -12.00 13.09 -7.06
N GLY A 209 -11.19 12.15 -7.57
CA GLY A 209 -11.35 11.61 -8.93
C GLY A 209 -10.84 12.50 -10.06
N LYS A 210 -10.27 13.68 -9.79
CA LYS A 210 -9.74 14.59 -10.82
C LYS A 210 -8.21 14.58 -10.99
N SER A 211 -7.48 13.77 -10.23
CA SER A 211 -6.03 13.66 -10.41
C SER A 211 -5.66 13.08 -11.78
N ARG A 212 -4.43 13.36 -12.24
CA ARG A 212 -3.92 12.86 -13.52
C ARG A 212 -4.07 11.34 -13.67
N LEU A 213 -3.89 10.59 -12.59
CA LEU A 213 -4.08 9.14 -12.54
C LEU A 213 -5.48 8.70 -13.02
N PHE A 214 -6.54 9.40 -12.59
CA PHE A 214 -7.91 9.08 -13.02
C PHE A 214 -8.17 9.46 -14.48
N ARG A 215 -7.49 10.48 -15.00
CA ARG A 215 -7.55 10.84 -16.42
C ARG A 215 -6.90 9.77 -17.30
N GLU A 216 -5.73 9.29 -16.92
CA GLU A 216 -5.01 8.24 -17.67
C GLU A 216 -5.75 6.90 -17.61
N LEU A 217 -6.36 6.53 -16.48
CA LEU A 217 -7.23 5.34 -16.39
C LEU A 217 -8.49 5.46 -17.27
N ARG A 218 -9.04 6.66 -17.44
CA ARG A 218 -10.15 6.93 -18.37
C ARG A 218 -9.76 6.70 -19.83
N PHE A 219 -8.48 6.77 -20.21
CA PHE A 219 -8.06 6.46 -21.59
C PHE A 219 -8.10 4.97 -21.94
N ARG A 220 -8.36 4.09 -20.97
CA ARG A 220 -8.75 2.69 -21.21
C ARG A 220 -10.25 2.55 -21.52
N ASP A 221 -10.81 3.56 -22.20
CA ASP A 221 -12.21 3.63 -22.59
C ASP A 221 -12.49 2.69 -23.76
N LYS A 222 -13.63 1.98 -23.75
CA LYS A 222 -14.09 1.13 -24.86
C LYS A 222 -14.18 1.92 -26.17
N ARG A 223 -14.36 3.24 -26.09
CA ARG A 223 -14.32 4.15 -27.24
C ARG A 223 -13.00 4.11 -28.01
N PHE A 224 -11.85 3.98 -27.34
CA PHE A 224 -10.55 3.89 -28.00
C PHE A 224 -10.38 2.55 -28.74
N LEU A 225 -10.89 1.46 -28.16
CA LEU A 225 -10.97 0.15 -28.82
C LEU A 225 -11.85 0.18 -30.06
N TRP A 226 -13.04 0.78 -29.96
CA TRP A 226 -13.96 0.95 -31.10
C TRP A 226 -13.37 1.82 -32.20
N LEU A 227 -12.71 2.93 -31.87
CA LEU A 227 -12.03 3.78 -32.84
C LEU A 227 -10.90 3.04 -33.58
N ASN A 228 -10.10 2.24 -32.87
CA ASN A 228 -9.07 1.42 -33.50
C ASN A 228 -9.65 0.32 -34.38
N LEU A 229 -10.74 -0.33 -33.95
CA LEU A 229 -11.43 -1.31 -34.78
C LEU A 229 -11.98 -0.69 -36.07
N ILE A 230 -12.59 0.50 -35.98
CA ILE A 230 -13.10 1.23 -37.15
C ILE A 230 -11.94 1.60 -38.09
N TYR A 231 -10.84 2.14 -37.55
CA TYR A 231 -9.65 2.49 -38.34
C TYR A 231 -9.07 1.26 -39.06
N LEU A 232 -8.85 0.14 -38.36
CA LEU A 232 -8.34 -1.09 -38.94
C LEU A 232 -9.28 -1.66 -40.01
N SER A 233 -10.59 -1.56 -39.80
CA SER A 233 -11.61 -1.98 -40.77
C SER A 233 -11.54 -1.16 -42.06
N LEU A 234 -11.35 0.16 -41.94
CA LEU A 234 -11.21 1.06 -43.09
C LEU A 234 -9.91 0.80 -43.87
N VAL A 235 -8.79 0.57 -43.18
CA VAL A 235 -7.53 0.21 -43.83
C VAL A 235 -7.65 -1.13 -44.57
N PHE A 236 -8.29 -2.13 -43.95
CA PHE A 236 -8.50 -3.42 -44.56
C PHE A 236 -9.40 -3.33 -45.81
N LEU A 237 -10.53 -2.62 -45.72
CA LEU A 237 -11.43 -2.39 -46.86
C LEU A 237 -10.75 -1.62 -47.99
N GLY A 238 -9.94 -0.61 -47.66
CA GLY A 238 -9.13 0.12 -48.64
C GLY A 238 -8.11 -0.78 -49.34
N GLY A 239 -7.39 -1.59 -48.57
CA GLY A 239 -6.41 -2.56 -49.11
C GLY A 239 -7.05 -3.61 -50.01
N VAL A 240 -8.21 -4.16 -49.61
CA VAL A 240 -8.98 -5.12 -50.42
C VAL A 240 -9.51 -4.47 -51.70
N SER A 241 -10.00 -3.22 -51.63
CA SER A 241 -10.44 -2.47 -52.81
C SER A 241 -9.30 -2.24 -53.81
N GLN A 242 -8.09 -1.92 -53.31
CA GLN A 242 -6.88 -1.79 -54.13
C GLN A 242 -6.50 -3.11 -54.80
N LEU A 243 -6.55 -4.22 -54.06
CA LEU A 243 -6.24 -5.56 -54.56
C LEU A 243 -7.22 -6.00 -55.65
N ILE A 244 -8.52 -5.77 -55.45
CA ILE A 244 -9.56 -6.08 -56.44
C ILE A 244 -9.38 -5.23 -57.69
N LYS A 245 -9.03 -3.94 -57.56
CA LYS A 245 -8.72 -3.07 -58.70
C LYS A 245 -7.51 -3.57 -59.47
N ASN A 246 -6.43 -3.96 -58.81
CA ASN A 246 -5.23 -4.50 -59.45
C ASN A 246 -5.54 -5.82 -60.17
N TYR A 247 -6.23 -6.76 -59.51
CA TYR A 247 -6.63 -8.03 -60.11
C TYR A 247 -7.52 -7.85 -61.35
N ARG A 248 -8.49 -6.92 -61.32
CA ARG A 248 -9.30 -6.58 -62.50
C ARG A 248 -8.48 -5.94 -63.62
N ARG A 249 -7.46 -5.15 -63.28
CA ARG A 249 -6.58 -4.53 -64.27
C ARG A 249 -5.75 -5.59 -65.00
N ASP A 250 -5.20 -6.55 -64.27
CA ASP A 250 -4.42 -7.66 -64.82
C ASP A 250 -5.28 -8.61 -65.70
N LEU A 251 -6.58 -8.72 -65.42
CA LEU A 251 -7.54 -9.47 -66.24
C LEU A 251 -7.93 -8.77 -67.56
N ILE A 252 -7.87 -7.43 -67.61
CA ILE A 252 -8.31 -6.63 -68.77
C ILE A 252 -7.15 -6.29 -69.71
N THR A 253 -5.91 -6.32 -69.20
CA THR A 253 -4.68 -6.24 -70.01
C THR A 253 -3.82 -7.47 -69.73
N PRO A 254 -4.10 -8.62 -70.38
CA PRO A 254 -3.16 -9.72 -70.37
C PRO A 254 -1.91 -9.29 -71.16
N ARG A 255 -0.73 -9.52 -70.58
CA ARG A 255 0.53 -9.49 -71.32
C ARG A 255 0.59 -10.61 -72.35
#